data_AF-A0A8S3PYQ6-F1
#
_entry.id   AF-A0A8S3PYQ6-F1
#
_cell.length_a   1.000
_cell.length_b   1.000
_cell.length_c   1.000
_cell.angle_alpha   90.00
_cell.angle_beta   90.00
_cell.angle_gamma   90.00
#
_symmetry.space_group_name_H-M   'P 1'
#
loop_
_entity.id
_entity.type
_entity.pdbx_description
1 polymer ?
#
loop_
_entity_poly.entity_id
_entity_poly.type
_entity_poly.pdbx_seq_one_letter_code
_entity_poly.pdbx_strand_id
1 'polypeptide(L)'
;MGILSAQRYAALELIQKLVHSSSEEDYNANLKLIETTCPRQIFNWHNIHTEWVLVLTYFERSLTNTTNNRIESFNQKLKQVIKLYSGLDLFFENFIPLIGTLRNERYCKENQKYKKAFFVAQKLAAACSAVGMKKFMSRMKLWKNNHTVEVENSCTTSTTKAEQVFALDIDKQVPVYIDEVNAVLNDN
;
A
#
# COMPACT_ATOMS: atom_id res chain seq x y z
N MET A 1 -27.36 -22.48 -38.13
CA MET A 1 -25.93 -22.26 -38.47
C MET A 1 -25.12 -22.44 -37.20
N GLY A 2 -24.51 -23.62 -37.04
CA GLY A 2 -23.93 -24.07 -35.78
C GLY A 2 -22.43 -23.84 -35.72
N ILE A 3 -22.01 -22.82 -34.98
CA ILE A 3 -20.62 -22.73 -34.50
C ILE A 3 -20.41 -23.92 -33.55
N LEU A 4 -19.35 -24.69 -33.74
CA LEU A 4 -19.00 -25.80 -32.85
C LEU A 4 -18.76 -25.26 -31.43
N SER A 5 -19.10 -26.02 -30.39
CA SER A 5 -18.88 -25.61 -28.99
C SER A 5 -17.44 -25.18 -28.74
N ALA A 6 -16.47 -25.93 -29.26
CA ALA A 6 -15.04 -25.61 -29.18
C ALA A 6 -14.69 -24.24 -29.82
N GLN A 7 -15.27 -23.91 -30.97
CA GLN A 7 -15.06 -22.62 -31.64
C GLN A 7 -15.66 -21.46 -30.83
N ARG A 8 -16.78 -21.69 -30.13
CA ARG A 8 -17.36 -20.68 -29.21
C ARG A 8 -16.46 -20.42 -28.02
N TYR A 9 -15.90 -21.46 -27.40
CA TYR A 9 -14.97 -21.29 -26.28
C TYR A 9 -13.68 -20.58 -26.71
N ALA A 10 -13.11 -20.95 -27.86
CA ALA A 10 -11.94 -20.28 -28.41
C ALA A 10 -12.23 -18.79 -28.71
N ALA A 11 -13.36 -18.48 -29.34
CA ALA A 11 -13.76 -17.10 -29.59
C ALA A 11 -13.96 -16.31 -28.29
N LEU A 12 -14.59 -16.92 -27.27
CA LEU A 12 -14.77 -16.29 -25.96
C LEU A 12 -13.43 -15.98 -25.28
N GLU A 13 -12.49 -16.93 -25.31
CA GLU A 13 -11.16 -16.75 -24.73
C GLU A 13 -10.39 -15.62 -25.42
N LEU A 14 -10.47 -15.55 -26.75
CA LEU A 14 -9.84 -14.48 -27.53
C LEU A 14 -10.49 -13.12 -27.25
N ILE A 15 -11.82 -13.05 -27.17
CA ILE A 15 -12.53 -11.82 -26.80
C ILE A 15 -12.12 -11.37 -25.39
N GLN A 16 -11.98 -12.29 -24.44
CA GLN A 16 -11.52 -11.95 -23.09
C GLN A 16 -10.10 -11.40 -23.09
N LYS A 17 -9.16 -12.02 -23.81
CA LYS A 17 -7.78 -11.51 -23.96
C LYS A 17 -7.78 -10.11 -24.57
N LEU A 18 -8.64 -9.88 -25.56
CA LEU A 18 -8.75 -8.61 -26.25
C LEU A 18 -9.35 -7.49 -25.37
N VAL A 19 -10.34 -7.78 -24.52
CA VAL A 19 -10.91 -6.83 -23.54
C VAL A 19 -9.90 -6.48 -22.43
N HIS A 20 -9.07 -7.44 -22.04
CA HIS A 20 -8.11 -7.31 -20.95
C HIS A 20 -6.68 -7.04 -21.42
N SER A 21 -6.50 -6.60 -22.67
CA SER A 21 -5.19 -6.30 -23.22
C SER A 21 -4.49 -5.21 -22.40
N SER A 22 -3.19 -5.42 -22.14
CA SER A 22 -2.39 -4.53 -21.28
C SER A 22 -1.74 -3.38 -22.05
N SER A 23 -1.78 -3.42 -23.39
CA SER A 23 -1.33 -2.34 -24.26
C SER A 23 -2.13 -2.32 -25.57
N GLU A 24 -1.96 -1.27 -26.37
CA GLU A 24 -2.59 -1.16 -27.69
C GLU A 24 -1.98 -2.16 -28.69
N GLU A 25 -0.70 -2.48 -28.57
CA GLU A 25 -0.04 -3.50 -29.38
C GLU A 25 -0.61 -4.89 -29.08
N ASP A 26 -0.82 -5.20 -27.80
CA ASP A 26 -1.44 -6.45 -27.35
C ASP A 26 -2.90 -6.56 -27.83
N TYR A 27 -3.66 -5.45 -27.76
CA TYR A 27 -5.00 -5.37 -28.34
C TYR A 27 -4.99 -5.70 -29.84
N ASN A 28 -4.13 -5.04 -30.61
CA ASN A 28 -4.04 -5.21 -32.07
C ASN A 28 -3.58 -6.63 -32.45
N ALA A 29 -2.71 -7.25 -31.66
CA ALA A 29 -2.30 -8.65 -31.87
C ALA A 29 -3.48 -9.61 -31.67
N ASN A 30 -4.24 -9.43 -30.58
CA ASN A 30 -5.44 -10.24 -30.30
C ASN A 30 -6.55 -10.00 -31.35
N LEU A 31 -6.68 -8.77 -31.87
CA LEU A 31 -7.66 -8.41 -32.89
C LEU A 31 -7.46 -9.21 -34.17
N LYS A 32 -6.21 -9.28 -34.65
CA LYS A 32 -5.83 -10.09 -35.82
C LYS A 32 -6.13 -11.58 -35.60
N LEU A 33 -5.96 -12.07 -34.38
CA LEU A 33 -6.27 -13.47 -34.05
C LEU A 33 -7.78 -13.74 -34.09
N ILE A 34 -8.60 -12.78 -33.66
CA ILE A 34 -10.07 -12.88 -33.75
C ILE A 34 -10.53 -12.82 -35.20
N GLU A 35 -9.99 -11.91 -36.01
CA GLU A 35 -10.35 -11.76 -37.43
C GLU A 35 -10.09 -13.05 -38.22
N THR A 36 -9.00 -13.75 -37.90
CA THR A 36 -8.62 -15.02 -38.53
C THR A 36 -9.44 -16.21 -38.01
N THR A 37 -9.85 -16.20 -36.74
CA THR A 37 -10.58 -17.31 -36.10
C THR A 37 -12.10 -17.21 -36.28
N CYS A 38 -12.64 -15.98 -36.34
CA CYS A 38 -14.07 -15.69 -36.43
C CYS A 38 -14.37 -14.73 -37.61
N PRO A 39 -14.57 -15.26 -38.83
CA PRO A 39 -14.76 -14.45 -40.04
C PRO A 39 -16.12 -13.72 -40.13
N ARG A 40 -17.00 -13.83 -39.13
CA ARG A 40 -18.37 -13.28 -39.19
C ARG A 40 -18.57 -12.14 -38.20
N GLN A 41 -18.57 -10.91 -38.71
CA GLN A 41 -19.16 -9.68 -38.14
C GLN A 41 -19.10 -9.56 -36.60
N ILE A 42 -17.92 -9.77 -36.04
CA ILE A 42 -17.48 -8.94 -34.92
C ILE A 42 -17.19 -7.57 -35.56
N PHE A 43 -17.07 -6.46 -34.82
CA PHE A 43 -16.55 -5.16 -35.33
C PHE A 43 -17.53 -4.04 -35.69
N ASN A 44 -18.69 -3.98 -35.05
CA ASN A 44 -19.15 -2.66 -34.59
C ASN A 44 -18.48 -2.24 -33.27
N TRP A 45 -17.82 -3.17 -32.57
CA TRP A 45 -17.23 -2.93 -31.24
C TRP A 45 -15.83 -2.35 -31.30
N HIS A 46 -15.06 -2.62 -32.36
CA HIS A 46 -13.70 -2.09 -32.49
C HIS A 46 -13.70 -0.56 -32.56
N ASN A 47 -14.69 0.05 -33.21
CA ASN A 47 -14.80 1.51 -33.32
C ASN A 47 -14.95 2.21 -31.96
N ILE A 48 -15.38 1.47 -30.92
CA ILE A 48 -15.57 1.99 -29.56
C ILE A 48 -14.66 1.29 -28.54
N HIS A 49 -13.55 0.68 -28.98
CA HIS A 49 -12.65 -0.11 -28.13
C HIS A 49 -12.03 0.67 -26.98
N THR A 50 -11.87 1.99 -27.14
CA THR A 50 -11.40 2.86 -26.06
C THR A 50 -12.35 2.88 -24.85
N GLU A 51 -13.64 2.58 -25.05
CA GLU A 51 -14.67 2.56 -24.00
C GLU A 51 -14.76 1.26 -23.20
N TRP A 52 -14.13 0.17 -23.65
CA TRP A 52 -14.24 -1.14 -22.97
C TRP A 52 -12.93 -1.91 -22.80
N VAL A 53 -11.87 -1.57 -23.53
CA VAL A 53 -10.53 -2.14 -23.32
C VAL A 53 -9.93 -1.53 -22.07
N LEU A 54 -9.52 -2.36 -21.10
CA LEU A 54 -9.16 -1.92 -19.75
C LEU A 54 -8.07 -0.85 -19.71
N VAL A 55 -7.01 -1.01 -20.51
CA VAL A 55 -5.91 -0.04 -20.54
C VAL A 55 -6.35 1.29 -21.17
N LEU A 56 -7.21 1.25 -22.20
CA LEU A 56 -7.67 2.44 -22.92
C LEU A 56 -8.75 3.19 -22.13
N THR A 57 -9.64 2.45 -21.46
CA THR A 57 -10.70 2.99 -20.61
C THR A 57 -10.19 3.73 -19.38
N TYR A 58 -9.01 3.36 -18.88
CA TYR A 58 -8.38 4.02 -17.75
C TYR A 58 -8.08 5.50 -18.08
N PHE A 59 -7.70 5.79 -19.33
CA PHE A 59 -7.40 7.14 -19.80
C PHE A 59 -8.66 7.97 -20.07
N GLU A 60 -9.73 7.36 -20.58
CA GLU A 60 -10.95 8.07 -20.97
C GLU A 60 -11.92 8.39 -19.81
N ARG A 61 -11.54 8.11 -18.57
CA ARG A 61 -12.42 8.29 -17.39
C ARG A 61 -13.78 7.60 -17.54
N SER A 62 -13.80 6.49 -18.28
CA SER A 62 -15.00 5.64 -18.38
C SER A 62 -15.46 5.23 -16.98
N LEU A 63 -16.68 4.72 -16.87
CA LEU A 63 -17.19 4.19 -15.60
C LEU A 63 -16.46 2.92 -15.15
N THR A 64 -15.35 2.49 -15.78
CA THR A 64 -14.49 1.36 -15.37
C THR A 64 -15.26 0.09 -14.96
N ASN A 65 -16.38 -0.13 -15.63
CA ASN A 65 -17.27 -1.25 -15.38
C ASN A 65 -16.79 -2.45 -16.19
N THR A 66 -15.76 -3.12 -15.66
CA THR A 66 -15.09 -4.24 -16.33
C THR A 66 -15.75 -5.59 -16.08
N THR A 67 -16.85 -5.64 -15.32
CA THR A 67 -17.55 -6.90 -15.01
C THR A 67 -19.06 -6.74 -15.13
N ASN A 68 -19.72 -7.81 -15.59
CA ASN A 68 -21.19 -7.85 -15.69
C ASN A 68 -21.86 -7.53 -14.35
N ASN A 69 -21.32 -8.05 -13.24
CA ASN A 69 -21.85 -7.78 -11.91
C ASN A 69 -21.82 -6.29 -11.55
N ARG A 70 -20.78 -5.56 -11.99
CA ARG A 70 -20.69 -4.11 -11.80
C ARG A 70 -21.69 -3.36 -12.65
N ILE A 71 -21.83 -3.74 -13.93
CA ILE A 71 -22.83 -3.15 -14.84
C ILE A 71 -24.24 -3.37 -14.30
N GLU A 72 -24.54 -4.58 -13.82
CA GLU A 72 -25.85 -4.89 -13.27
C GLU A 72 -26.13 -4.11 -11.98
N SER A 73 -25.16 -4.06 -11.07
CA SER A 73 -25.28 -3.23 -9.85
C SER A 73 -25.47 -1.75 -10.19
N PHE A 74 -24.77 -1.26 -11.21
CA PHE A 74 -24.91 0.11 -11.70
C PHE A 74 -26.31 0.37 -12.27
N ASN A 75 -26.81 -0.53 -13.12
CA ASN A 75 -28.14 -0.46 -13.70
C ASN A 75 -29.24 -0.52 -12.63
N GLN A 76 -29.07 -1.35 -11.60
CA GLN A 76 -30.00 -1.41 -10.47
C GLN A 76 -30.07 -0.08 -9.73
N LYS A 77 -28.92 0.54 -9.43
CA LYS A 77 -28.86 1.86 -8.78
C LYS A 77 -29.46 2.96 -9.65
N LEU A 78 -29.23 2.91 -10.97
CA LEU A 78 -29.89 3.83 -11.91
C LEU A 78 -31.41 3.71 -11.82
N LYS A 79 -31.94 2.48 -11.90
CA LYS A 79 -33.39 2.22 -11.82
C LYS A 79 -34.01 2.63 -10.49
N GLN A 80 -33.24 2.64 -9.40
CA GLN A 80 -33.73 3.08 -8.08
C GLN A 80 -33.93 4.60 -8.00
N VAL A 81 -33.08 5.37 -8.69
CA VAL A 81 -33.07 6.83 -8.60
C VAL A 81 -33.85 7.47 -9.75
N ILE A 82 -33.80 6.88 -10.94
CA ILE A 82 -34.40 7.41 -12.16
C ILE A 82 -35.69 6.64 -12.45
N LYS A 83 -36.83 7.35 -12.36
CA LYS A 83 -38.13 6.77 -12.68
C LYS A 83 -38.24 6.47 -14.18
N LEU A 84 -38.93 5.38 -14.49
CA LEU A 84 -39.29 5.06 -15.87
C LEU A 84 -40.17 6.21 -16.43
N TYR A 85 -39.88 6.66 -17.64
CA TYR A 85 -40.56 7.78 -18.31
C TYR A 85 -40.39 9.16 -17.64
N SER A 86 -39.31 9.39 -16.87
CA SER A 86 -38.96 10.74 -16.44
C SER A 86 -38.68 11.65 -17.64
N GLY A 87 -38.99 12.95 -17.50
CA GLY A 87 -38.51 13.97 -18.44
C GLY A 87 -36.98 13.93 -18.56
N LEU A 88 -36.46 14.34 -19.73
CA LEU A 88 -35.03 14.30 -20.01
C LEU A 88 -34.23 15.22 -19.08
N ASP A 89 -34.82 16.35 -18.70
CA ASP A 89 -34.35 17.27 -17.67
C ASP A 89 -34.19 16.55 -16.32
N LEU A 90 -35.25 15.91 -15.85
CA LEU A 90 -35.26 15.18 -14.58
C LEU A 90 -34.32 13.96 -14.61
N PHE A 91 -34.12 13.36 -15.79
CA PHE A 91 -33.12 12.31 -15.98
C PHE A 91 -31.72 12.84 -15.66
N PHE A 92 -31.30 13.95 -16.27
CA PHE A 92 -29.95 14.49 -16.06
C PHE A 92 -29.75 15.04 -14.65
N GLU A 93 -30.77 15.67 -14.06
CA GLU A 93 -30.74 16.13 -12.67
C GLU A 93 -30.45 14.99 -11.69
N ASN A 94 -30.98 13.80 -11.95
CA ASN A 94 -30.77 12.64 -11.09
C ASN A 94 -29.53 11.80 -11.48
N PHE A 95 -29.22 11.73 -12.78
CA PHE A 95 -28.14 10.92 -13.31
C PHE A 95 -26.77 11.47 -12.93
N ILE A 96 -26.51 12.77 -13.13
CA ILE A 96 -25.19 13.37 -12.91
C ILE A 96 -24.74 13.24 -11.44
N PRO A 97 -25.56 13.58 -10.44
CA PRO A 97 -25.19 13.39 -9.03
C PRO A 97 -24.98 11.92 -8.68
N LEU A 98 -25.79 11.01 -9.23
CA LEU A 98 -25.62 9.58 -9.01
C LEU A 98 -24.26 9.10 -9.54
N ILE A 99 -23.85 9.52 -10.74
CA ILE A 99 -22.50 9.23 -11.26
C ILE A 99 -21.43 9.76 -10.30
N GLY A 100 -21.57 11.00 -9.82
CA GLY A 100 -20.67 11.59 -8.83
C GLY A 100 -20.53 10.75 -7.57
N THR A 101 -21.66 10.36 -6.96
CA THR A 101 -21.71 9.51 -5.77
C THR A 101 -21.05 8.16 -6.02
N LEU A 102 -21.32 7.51 -7.15
CA LEU A 102 -20.76 6.20 -7.49
C LEU A 102 -19.25 6.24 -7.76
N ARG A 103 -18.72 7.36 -8.26
CA ARG A 103 -17.28 7.57 -8.39
C ARG A 103 -16.64 7.79 -7.02
N ASN A 104 -17.25 8.62 -6.17
CA ASN A 104 -16.76 8.88 -4.83
C ASN A 104 -16.75 7.62 -3.94
N GLU A 105 -17.83 6.82 -3.97
CA GLU A 105 -17.89 5.54 -3.25
C GLU A 105 -16.71 4.62 -3.60
N ARG A 106 -16.32 4.59 -4.88
CA ARG A 106 -15.20 3.78 -5.35
C ARG A 106 -13.88 4.30 -4.82
N TYR A 107 -13.64 5.60 -4.98
CA TYR A 107 -12.43 6.26 -4.48
C TYR A 107 -12.26 6.05 -2.97
N CYS A 108 -13.34 6.18 -2.20
CA CYS A 108 -13.34 5.93 -0.76
C CYS A 108 -13.02 4.46 -0.42
N LYS A 109 -13.58 3.49 -1.13
CA LYS A 109 -13.31 2.06 -0.91
C LYS A 109 -11.86 1.70 -1.20
N GLU A 110 -11.26 2.23 -2.26
CA GLU A 110 -9.84 2.03 -2.58
C GLU A 110 -8.95 2.66 -1.51
N ASN A 111 -9.23 3.91 -1.12
CA ASN A 111 -8.51 4.58 -0.04
C ASN A 111 -8.60 3.85 1.31
N GLN A 112 -9.75 3.23 1.62
CA GLN A 112 -9.87 2.41 2.83
C GLN A 112 -8.96 1.18 2.80
N LYS A 113 -8.75 0.55 1.64
CA LYS A 113 -7.81 -0.57 1.51
C LYS A 113 -6.37 -0.12 1.79
N TYR A 114 -5.96 1.01 1.22
CA TYR A 114 -4.63 1.57 1.46
C TYR A 114 -4.43 1.96 2.93
N LYS A 115 -5.42 2.60 3.57
CA LYS A 115 -5.36 2.93 5.00
C LYS A 115 -5.20 1.69 5.88
N LYS A 116 -5.95 0.61 5.58
CA LYS A 116 -5.82 -0.65 6.32
C LYS A 116 -4.45 -1.29 6.11
N ALA A 117 -3.96 -1.35 4.88
CA ALA A 117 -2.63 -1.88 4.57
C ALA A 117 -1.52 -1.10 5.27
N PHE A 118 -1.59 0.24 5.24
CA PHE A 118 -0.66 1.13 5.93
C PHE A 118 -0.64 0.88 7.44
N PHE A 119 -1.83 0.78 8.07
CA PHE A 119 -1.93 0.50 9.50
C PHE A 119 -1.32 -0.85 9.90
N VAL A 120 -1.53 -1.89 9.07
CA VAL A 120 -0.90 -3.21 9.29
C VAL A 120 0.61 -3.12 9.16
N ALA A 121 1.12 -2.42 8.13
CA ALA A 121 2.55 -2.23 7.94
C ALA A 121 3.19 -1.46 9.11
N GLN A 122 2.52 -0.44 9.63
CA GLN A 122 2.97 0.33 10.79
C GLN A 122 3.07 -0.54 12.06
N LYS A 123 2.06 -1.39 12.31
CA LYS A 123 2.09 -2.35 13.42
C LYS A 123 3.23 -3.35 13.29
N LEU A 124 3.46 -3.86 12.08
CA LEU A 124 4.54 -4.80 11.81
C LEU A 124 5.91 -4.14 12.06
N ALA A 125 6.12 -2.94 11.53
CA ALA A 125 7.35 -2.18 11.74
C ALA A 125 7.62 -1.95 13.23
N ALA A 126 6.61 -1.51 13.99
CA ALA A 126 6.73 -1.32 15.44
C ALA A 126 7.10 -2.63 16.17
N ALA A 127 6.50 -3.76 15.81
CA ALA A 127 6.83 -5.06 16.39
C ALA A 127 8.27 -5.49 16.07
N CYS A 128 8.71 -5.32 14.81
CA CYS A 128 10.08 -5.61 14.40
C CYS A 128 11.10 -4.74 15.15
N SER A 129 10.82 -3.44 15.32
CA SER A 129 11.66 -2.53 16.09
C SER A 129 11.74 -2.93 17.57
N ALA A 130 10.62 -3.33 18.19
CA ALA A 130 10.60 -3.78 19.58
C ALA A 130 11.46 -5.05 19.79
N VAL A 131 11.38 -6.01 18.87
CA VAL A 131 12.20 -7.24 18.91
C VAL A 131 13.68 -6.92 18.71
N GLY A 132 14.00 -6.07 17.74
CA GLY A 132 15.37 -5.60 17.50
C GLY A 132 15.95 -4.88 18.73
N MET A 133 15.18 -3.98 19.33
CA MET A 133 15.56 -3.23 20.52
C MET A 133 15.76 -4.15 21.73
N LYS A 134 14.91 -5.16 21.91
CA LYS A 134 15.08 -6.16 22.99
C LYS A 134 16.41 -6.90 22.86
N LYS A 135 16.76 -7.36 21.65
CA LYS A 135 18.03 -8.04 21.38
C LYS A 135 19.24 -7.12 21.60
N PHE A 136 19.14 -5.86 21.20
CA PHE A 136 20.16 -4.83 21.45
C PHE A 136 20.36 -4.59 22.95
N MET A 137 19.28 -4.40 23.70
CA MET A 137 19.34 -4.17 25.15
C MET A 137 19.93 -5.37 25.92
N SER A 138 19.63 -6.60 25.50
CA SER A 138 20.29 -7.79 26.05
C SER A 138 21.81 -7.79 25.84
N ARG A 139 22.29 -7.39 24.65
CA ARG A 139 23.73 -7.26 24.35
C ARG A 139 24.37 -6.13 25.16
N MET A 140 23.69 -4.98 25.28
CA MET A 140 24.16 -3.85 26.07
C MET A 140 24.31 -4.22 27.56
N LYS A 141 23.37 -5.01 28.10
CA LYS A 141 23.44 -5.51 29.47
C LYS A 141 24.61 -6.47 29.68
N LEU A 142 24.85 -7.39 28.74
CA LEU A 142 26.03 -8.27 28.78
C LEU A 142 27.34 -7.49 28.74
N TRP A 143 27.42 -6.46 27.87
CA TRP A 143 28.60 -5.60 27.79
C TRP A 143 28.87 -4.87 29.12
N LYS A 144 27.84 -4.26 29.73
CA LYS A 144 27.96 -3.60 31.04
C LYS A 144 28.45 -4.56 32.12
N ASN A 145 27.88 -5.76 32.18
CA ASN A 145 28.24 -6.77 33.17
C ASN A 145 29.68 -7.28 33.01
N ASN A 146 30.16 -7.43 31.76
CA ASN A 146 31.53 -7.87 31.51
C ASN A 146 32.55 -6.77 31.82
N HIS A 147 32.24 -5.50 31.54
CA HIS A 147 33.09 -4.37 31.92
C HIS A 147 33.17 -4.18 33.44
N THR A 148 32.08 -4.40 34.19
CA THR A 148 32.15 -4.37 35.67
C THR A 148 33.06 -5.46 36.23
N VAL A 149 33.09 -6.65 35.61
CA VAL A 149 33.96 -7.76 36.02
C VAL A 149 35.43 -7.50 35.66
N GLU A 150 35.71 -6.83 34.54
CA GLU A 150 37.08 -6.43 34.15
C GLU A 150 37.64 -5.36 35.11
N VAL A 151 36.81 -4.44 35.59
CA VAL A 151 37.21 -3.41 36.57
C VAL A 151 37.52 -4.04 37.94
N GLU A 152 36.72 -5.01 38.41
CA GLU A 152 36.95 -5.69 39.69
C GLU A 152 38.20 -6.60 39.67
N ASN A 153 38.45 -7.27 38.54
CA ASN A 153 39.65 -8.11 38.37
C ASN A 153 40.95 -7.29 38.18
N SER A 154 40.86 -6.05 37.68
CA SER A 154 42.00 -5.13 37.65
C SER A 154 42.37 -4.58 39.03
N CYS A 155 41.41 -4.47 39.95
CA CYS A 155 41.61 -3.92 41.29
C CYS A 155 42.28 -4.92 42.26
N THR A 156 42.03 -6.22 42.11
CA THR A 156 42.61 -7.25 42.99
C THR A 156 44.06 -7.62 42.68
N THR A 157 44.55 -7.33 41.47
CA THR A 157 45.96 -7.55 41.09
C THR A 157 46.88 -6.37 41.40
N SER A 158 46.34 -5.19 41.71
CA SER A 158 47.10 -3.98 42.05
C SER A 158 47.36 -3.78 43.56
N THR A 159 46.61 -4.43 44.45
CA THR A 159 46.73 -4.20 45.90
C THR A 159 48.07 -4.66 46.48
N THR A 160 48.76 -5.63 45.86
CA THR A 160 50.10 -6.05 46.34
C THR A 160 51.25 -5.13 45.91
N LYS A 161 51.02 -4.17 45.00
CA LYS A 161 52.08 -3.25 44.50
C LYS A 161 51.89 -1.79 44.91
N ALA A 162 50.70 -1.39 45.36
CA ALA A 162 50.38 0.01 45.65
C ALA A 162 50.68 0.46 47.10
N GLU A 163 50.92 -0.45 48.06
CA GLU A 163 51.24 -0.08 49.45
C GLU A 163 52.66 0.49 49.64
N GLN A 164 53.51 0.53 48.60
CA GLN A 164 54.90 1.00 48.73
C GLN A 164 55.19 2.42 48.21
N VAL A 165 54.24 3.15 47.59
CA VAL A 165 54.63 4.34 46.80
C VAL A 165 53.93 5.67 47.12
N PHE A 166 52.80 5.74 47.83
CA PHE A 166 52.06 7.01 47.95
C PHE A 166 51.90 7.57 49.37
N ALA A 167 52.96 7.45 50.18
CA ALA A 167 53.21 8.43 51.24
C ALA A 167 54.11 9.52 50.64
N LEU A 168 53.50 10.52 49.99
CA LEU A 168 53.97 11.91 49.83
C LEU A 168 53.04 12.63 48.82
N ASP A 169 52.76 13.90 49.15
CA ASP A 169 52.08 14.92 48.34
C ASP A 169 50.55 14.96 48.33
N ILE A 170 50.03 15.42 49.47
CA ILE A 170 48.81 16.22 49.58
C ILE A 170 49.17 17.71 49.33
N ASP A 171 48.21 18.43 48.73
CA ASP A 171 48.08 19.88 48.53
C ASP A 171 48.61 20.52 47.24
N LYS A 172 47.70 20.66 46.25
CA LYS A 172 47.17 21.99 45.84
C LYS A 172 46.08 21.91 44.75
N GLN A 173 44.97 22.61 45.05
CA GLN A 173 44.01 23.30 44.18
C GLN A 173 42.86 22.53 43.49
N VAL A 174 41.67 22.73 44.08
CA VAL A 174 40.30 22.70 43.52
C VAL A 174 39.89 24.17 43.24
N PRO A 175 39.17 24.51 42.14
CA PRO A 175 37.71 24.79 42.22
C PRO A 175 36.90 24.30 40.99
N VAL A 176 35.81 23.54 41.16
CA VAL A 176 34.38 23.96 41.30
C VAL A 176 33.80 24.66 40.07
N TYR A 177 32.85 24.00 39.39
CA TYR A 177 31.61 24.59 38.84
C TYR A 177 30.53 23.48 38.75
N ILE A 178 29.75 23.35 39.82
CA ILE A 178 28.50 22.56 39.88
C ILE A 178 27.42 23.60 40.17
N ASP A 179 26.86 24.25 39.15
CA ASP A 179 25.69 25.12 39.34
C ASP A 179 24.73 25.19 38.12
N GLU A 180 25.04 24.54 36.98
CA GLU A 180 24.17 24.65 35.78
C GLU A 180 23.28 23.44 35.50
N VAL A 181 23.39 22.33 36.23
CA VAL A 181 22.60 21.12 35.96
C VAL A 181 21.30 21.03 36.79
N ASN A 182 21.19 21.79 37.88
CA ASN A 182 20.04 21.71 38.79
C ASN A 182 18.87 22.65 38.43
N ALA A 183 18.99 23.47 37.38
CA ALA A 183 17.95 24.43 36.99
C ALA A 183 16.99 23.94 35.88
N VAL A 184 17.19 22.73 35.31
CA VAL A 184 16.37 22.23 34.18
C VAL A 184 15.44 21.07 34.56
N LEU A 185 15.51 20.56 35.80
CA LEU A 185 14.74 19.37 36.22
C LEU A 185 13.51 19.64 37.10
N ASN A 186 13.09 20.88 37.29
CA ASN A 186 11.94 21.19 38.16
C ASN A 186 10.83 22.06 37.55
N ASP A 187 10.74 22.23 36.23
CA ASP A 187 9.54 22.79 35.59
C ASP A 187 9.38 22.28 34.15
N ASN A 188 8.69 21.14 33.99
CA ASN A 188 7.72 20.77 32.93
C ASN A 188 7.42 19.26 32.92
#